data_AF-A0A9E5MF69-F1
#
_entry.id   AF-A0A9E5MF69-F1
#
_cell.length_a   1.000
_cell.length_b   1.000
_cell.length_c   1.000
_cell.angle_alpha   90.00
_cell.angle_beta   90.00
_cell.angle_gamma   90.00
#
_symmetry.space_group_name_H-M   'P 1'
#
loop_
_entity.id
_entity.type
_entity.pdbx_description
1 polymer ?
#
loop_
_entity_poly.entity_id
_entity_poly.type
_entity_poly.pdbx_seq_one_letter_code
_entity_poly.pdbx_strand_id
1 'polypeptide(L)'
;MTELMPNARMPRSVLVASDALYLQLASDPDTIGLLQRVDAMVVPYAANPLFNESRVLRVREHLDLRSQLTEGSILIKNPFDLDSFEIAENAIAAFTADKYRVMAKLAALLGAVEVTLGEARVESERAEWSGDLKSRFKIGSGASSAKREVRGQVTSRISAHLTFPGGSPSLEQAREHLDRHNLSRDNELNALVQLREGPYPVIRFEMKMSGTKELESSLRCALDLANAGPVKLLQIGGSFTKTANVIKDIEITTTIDFPTPE
;
A
#
# COMPACT_ATOMS: atom_id res chain seq x y z
N MET A 1 -18.56 7.62 30.61
CA MET A 1 -17.09 7.53 30.63
C MET A 1 -16.71 6.28 29.84
N THR A 2 -16.52 6.43 28.54
CA THR A 2 -16.11 5.34 27.65
C THR A 2 -14.61 5.17 27.83
N GLU A 3 -14.18 4.13 28.54
CA GLU A 3 -12.78 3.72 28.54
C GLU A 3 -12.36 3.50 27.09
N LEU A 4 -11.48 4.39 26.60
CA LEU A 4 -10.73 4.19 25.37
C LEU A 4 -9.86 2.95 25.58
N MET A 5 -10.43 1.79 25.27
CA MET A 5 -9.68 0.55 25.09
C MET A 5 -8.46 0.84 24.19
N PRO A 6 -7.29 0.27 24.50
CA PRO A 6 -6.03 0.61 23.85
C PRO A 6 -6.19 0.48 22.34
N ASN A 7 -5.82 1.52 21.60
CA ASN A 7 -5.84 1.68 20.14
C ASN A 7 -5.80 0.32 19.40
N ALA A 8 -6.96 -0.31 19.22
CA ALA A 8 -7.01 -1.59 18.54
C ALA A 8 -6.65 -1.31 17.08
N ARG A 9 -5.50 -1.84 16.66
CA ARG A 9 -4.94 -1.65 15.33
C ARG A 9 -5.95 -2.12 14.28
N MET A 10 -6.30 -1.25 13.34
CA MET A 10 -7.11 -1.65 12.19
C MET A 10 -6.42 -2.76 11.39
N PRO A 11 -7.16 -3.69 10.79
CA PRO A 11 -6.60 -4.78 10.00
C PRO A 11 -5.83 -4.25 8.78
N ARG A 12 -4.90 -5.06 8.27
CA ARG A 12 -4.09 -4.76 7.08
C ARG A 12 -4.87 -4.97 5.79
N SER A 13 -5.81 -5.91 5.81
CA SER A 13 -6.72 -6.17 4.71
C SER A 13 -8.13 -6.48 5.22
N VAL A 14 -9.13 -6.11 4.43
CA VAL A 14 -10.54 -6.35 4.72
C VAL A 14 -11.21 -6.91 3.48
N LEU A 15 -11.93 -8.02 3.64
CA LEU A 15 -12.91 -8.49 2.66
C LEU A 15 -14.29 -8.02 3.13
N VAL A 16 -14.97 -7.18 2.33
CA VAL A 16 -16.38 -6.85 2.56
C VAL A 16 -17.21 -7.94 1.90
N ALA A 17 -17.64 -8.93 2.69
CA ALA A 17 -18.40 -10.07 2.21
C ALA A 17 -19.89 -9.76 2.13
N SER A 18 -20.57 -10.35 1.14
CA SER A 18 -22.03 -10.45 1.19
C SER A 18 -22.45 -11.22 2.44
N ASP A 19 -23.63 -10.95 2.98
CA ASP A 19 -24.11 -11.65 4.17
C ASP A 19 -24.21 -13.17 3.93
N ALA A 20 -24.62 -13.56 2.71
CA ALA A 20 -24.66 -14.97 2.30
C ALA A 20 -23.27 -15.61 2.29
N LEU A 21 -22.26 -14.94 1.72
CA LEU A 21 -20.88 -15.41 1.73
C LEU A 21 -20.33 -15.49 3.16
N TYR A 22 -20.61 -14.49 4.00
CA TYR A 22 -20.17 -14.48 5.39
C TYR A 22 -20.73 -15.67 6.17
N LEU A 23 -22.03 -15.94 6.05
CA LEU A 23 -22.67 -17.09 6.70
C LEU A 23 -22.16 -18.42 6.15
N GLN A 24 -21.86 -18.50 4.85
CA GLN A 24 -21.23 -19.67 4.25
C GLN A 24 -19.85 -19.93 4.86
N LEU A 25 -19.00 -18.90 4.98
CA LEU A 25 -17.68 -18.99 5.61
C LEU A 25 -17.77 -19.37 7.10
N ALA A 26 -18.82 -18.92 7.79
CA ALA A 26 -19.03 -19.25 9.20
C ALA A 26 -19.49 -20.70 9.41
N SER A 27 -20.15 -21.29 8.40
CA SER A 27 -20.71 -22.65 8.47
C SER A 27 -19.75 -23.72 7.96
N ASP A 28 -18.67 -23.32 7.29
CA ASP A 28 -17.69 -24.22 6.69
C ASP A 28 -16.45 -24.38 7.59
N PRO A 29 -16.17 -25.58 8.13
CA PRO A 29 -15.03 -25.84 8.99
C PRO A 29 -13.67 -25.48 8.37
N ASP A 30 -13.54 -25.56 7.04
CA ASP A 30 -12.28 -25.29 6.34
C ASP A 30 -11.98 -23.79 6.24
N THR A 31 -13.00 -22.93 6.38
CA THR A 31 -12.88 -21.49 6.17
C THR A 31 -13.23 -20.63 7.38
N ILE A 32 -13.82 -21.21 8.43
CA ILE A 32 -14.17 -20.52 9.68
C ILE A 32 -12.96 -19.80 10.32
N GLY A 33 -11.75 -20.36 10.16
CA GLY A 33 -10.51 -19.76 10.65
C GLY A 33 -10.22 -18.39 10.05
N LEU A 34 -10.73 -18.08 8.86
CA LEU A 34 -10.58 -16.76 8.22
C LEU A 34 -11.32 -15.67 9.02
N LEU A 35 -12.49 -15.99 9.59
CA LEU A 35 -13.30 -15.04 10.36
C LEU A 35 -12.64 -14.67 11.71
N GLN A 36 -11.70 -15.49 12.18
CA GLN A 36 -10.97 -15.28 13.42
C GLN A 36 -9.72 -14.40 13.24
N ARG A 37 -9.24 -14.20 12.01
CA ARG A 37 -8.02 -13.43 11.72
C ARG A 37 -8.23 -11.96 12.06
N VAL A 38 -7.28 -11.39 12.80
CA VAL A 38 -7.30 -9.97 13.22
C VAL A 38 -6.57 -9.04 12.25
N ASP A 39 -5.60 -9.54 11.50
CA ASP A 39 -4.83 -8.75 10.52
C ASP A 39 -5.46 -8.75 9.12
N ALA A 40 -6.29 -9.74 8.82
CA ALA A 40 -6.97 -9.93 7.54
C ALA A 40 -8.42 -10.28 7.82
N MET A 41 -9.29 -9.28 7.89
CA MET A 41 -10.64 -9.43 8.43
C MET A 41 -11.67 -9.66 7.33
N VAL A 42 -12.70 -10.46 7.62
CA VAL A 42 -13.91 -10.56 6.81
C VAL A 42 -15.02 -9.80 7.53
N VAL A 43 -15.59 -8.81 6.86
CA VAL A 43 -16.65 -7.95 7.38
C VAL A 43 -17.94 -8.25 6.62
N PRO A 44 -19.03 -8.69 7.28
CA PRO A 44 -20.32 -8.83 6.63
C PRO A 44 -20.86 -7.45 6.27
N TYR A 45 -21.47 -7.35 5.08
CA TYR A 45 -22.02 -6.11 4.58
C TYR A 45 -23.07 -5.50 5.53
N ALA A 46 -24.05 -6.29 5.95
CA ALA A 46 -25.12 -5.83 6.85
C ALA A 46 -25.37 -6.74 8.05
N ALA A 47 -25.10 -8.05 7.94
CA ALA A 47 -25.35 -9.00 9.02
C ALA A 47 -24.56 -8.68 10.30
N ASN A 48 -25.04 -9.20 11.44
CA ASN A 48 -24.30 -9.12 12.69
C ASN A 48 -23.10 -10.08 12.62
N PRO A 49 -21.89 -9.62 12.98
CA PRO A 49 -20.70 -10.46 12.94
C PRO A 49 -20.77 -11.55 14.03
N LEU A 50 -20.41 -12.77 13.65
CA LEU A 50 -20.39 -13.92 14.56
C LEU A 50 -19.05 -14.05 15.32
N PHE A 51 -18.01 -13.43 14.80
CA PHE A 51 -16.65 -13.45 15.35
C PHE A 51 -16.09 -12.04 15.42
N ASN A 52 -15.24 -11.77 16.42
CA ASN A 52 -14.55 -10.49 16.57
C ASN A 52 -15.50 -9.27 16.54
N GLU A 53 -16.72 -9.42 17.07
CA GLU A 53 -17.86 -8.50 16.88
C GLU A 53 -17.47 -7.02 17.00
N SER A 54 -16.91 -6.62 18.15
CA SER A 54 -16.56 -5.20 18.39
C SER A 54 -15.54 -4.66 17.39
N ARG A 55 -14.60 -5.49 16.92
CA ARG A 55 -13.61 -5.08 15.89
C ARG A 55 -14.25 -5.00 14.52
N VAL A 56 -15.07 -5.99 14.16
CA VAL A 56 -15.75 -6.03 12.85
C VAL A 56 -16.70 -4.84 12.72
N LEU A 57 -17.48 -4.53 13.76
CA LEU A 57 -18.37 -3.38 13.78
C LEU A 57 -17.59 -2.06 13.62
N ARG A 58 -16.48 -1.90 14.33
CA ARG A 58 -15.62 -0.70 14.21
C ARG A 58 -15.02 -0.56 12.80
N VAL A 59 -14.56 -1.65 12.19
CA VAL A 59 -14.04 -1.63 10.81
C VAL A 59 -15.18 -1.29 9.84
N ARG A 60 -16.35 -1.90 9.99
CA ARG A 60 -17.51 -1.60 9.15
C ARG A 60 -17.93 -0.14 9.22
N GLU A 61 -18.04 0.42 10.43
CA GLU A 61 -18.33 1.84 10.65
C GLU A 61 -17.27 2.74 10.00
N HIS A 62 -15.98 2.42 10.17
CA HIS A 62 -14.89 3.18 9.56
C HIS A 62 -14.96 3.21 8.03
N LEU A 63 -15.32 2.08 7.42
CA LEU A 63 -15.47 1.95 5.96
C LEU A 63 -16.74 2.66 5.46
N ASP A 64 -17.85 2.55 6.19
CA ASP A 64 -19.12 3.19 5.84
C ASP A 64 -19.02 4.71 5.86
N LEU A 65 -18.40 5.28 6.90
CA LEU A 65 -18.11 6.72 7.02
C LEU A 65 -17.28 7.28 5.85
N ARG A 66 -16.54 6.42 5.14
CA ARG A 66 -15.70 6.78 3.99
C ARG A 66 -16.30 6.33 2.65
N SER A 67 -17.52 5.79 2.65
CA SER A 67 -18.17 5.21 1.46
C SER A 67 -17.33 4.11 0.78
N GLN A 68 -16.59 3.34 1.58
CA GLN A 68 -15.74 2.23 1.14
C GLN A 68 -16.35 0.86 1.46
N LEU A 69 -17.53 0.82 2.07
CA LEU A 69 -18.27 -0.41 2.34
C LEU A 69 -18.93 -0.92 1.05
N THR A 70 -18.15 -1.55 0.19
CA THR A 70 -18.61 -2.10 -1.09
C THR A 70 -18.60 -3.62 -1.04
N GLU A 71 -19.75 -4.25 -1.19
CA GLU A 71 -19.87 -5.71 -1.22
C GLU A 71 -18.95 -6.35 -2.27
N GLY A 72 -18.30 -7.45 -1.91
CA GLY A 72 -17.40 -8.19 -2.80
C GLY A 72 -16.08 -7.49 -3.08
N SER A 73 -15.71 -6.47 -2.29
CA SER A 73 -14.42 -5.78 -2.43
C SER A 73 -13.40 -6.30 -1.43
N ILE A 74 -12.14 -6.32 -1.86
CA ILE A 74 -10.98 -6.47 -0.97
C ILE A 74 -10.34 -5.10 -0.84
N LEU A 75 -10.17 -4.66 0.39
CA LEU A 75 -9.55 -3.40 0.75
C LEU A 75 -8.22 -3.69 1.44
N ILE A 76 -7.22 -2.87 1.15
CA ILE A 76 -5.88 -2.94 1.73
C ILE A 76 -5.64 -1.65 2.48
N LYS A 77 -5.08 -1.75 3.68
CA LYS A 77 -4.74 -0.59 4.49
C LYS A 77 -3.50 0.11 3.94
N ASN A 78 -3.56 1.43 3.81
CA ASN A 78 -2.40 2.24 3.45
C ASN A 78 -1.36 2.20 4.60
N PRO A 79 -0.09 1.82 4.37
CA PRO A 79 0.92 1.84 5.43
C PRO A 79 1.32 3.28 5.84
N PHE A 80 1.12 4.25 4.95
CA PHE A 80 1.52 5.64 5.14
C PHE A 80 0.42 6.51 5.73
N ASP A 81 -0.83 6.03 5.69
CA ASP A 81 -2.00 6.68 6.29
C ASP A 81 -2.83 5.64 7.06
N LEU A 82 -2.82 5.75 8.39
CA LEU A 82 -3.43 4.77 9.28
C LEU A 82 -4.97 4.73 9.21
N ASP A 83 -5.59 5.73 8.60
CA ASP A 83 -7.04 5.85 8.47
C ASP A 83 -7.55 5.53 7.07
N SER A 84 -6.65 5.21 6.14
CA SER A 84 -6.96 5.00 4.73
C SER A 84 -6.91 3.52 4.33
N PHE A 85 -7.92 3.14 3.56
CA PHE A 85 -7.98 1.88 2.81
C PHE A 85 -8.09 2.19 1.33
N GLU A 86 -7.62 1.27 0.49
CA GLU A 86 -7.80 1.32 -0.95
C GLU A 86 -8.23 -0.04 -1.47
N ILE A 87 -9.03 -0.03 -2.53
CA ILE A 87 -9.44 -1.24 -3.25
C ILE A 87 -8.19 -1.96 -3.76
N ALA A 88 -8.10 -3.27 -3.53
CA ALA A 88 -6.89 -4.06 -3.74
C ALA A 88 -6.30 -3.91 -5.15
N GLU A 89 -7.15 -3.81 -6.17
CA GLU A 89 -6.79 -3.56 -7.56
C GLU A 89 -5.99 -2.27 -7.78
N ASN A 90 -6.27 -1.23 -6.98
CA ASN A 90 -5.64 0.08 -7.08
C ASN A 90 -4.54 0.31 -6.03
N ALA A 91 -4.55 -0.50 -4.96
CA ALA A 91 -3.73 -0.32 -3.76
C ALA A 91 -2.25 -0.09 -4.08
N ILE A 92 -1.66 -0.94 -4.92
CA ILE A 92 -0.24 -0.87 -5.28
C ILE A 92 0.12 0.50 -5.87
N ALA A 93 -0.63 0.95 -6.88
CA ALA A 93 -0.37 2.21 -7.55
C ALA A 93 -0.70 3.42 -6.66
N ALA A 94 -1.79 3.36 -5.90
CA ALA A 94 -2.22 4.42 -5.00
C ALA A 94 -1.19 4.67 -3.90
N PHE A 95 -0.77 3.62 -3.19
CA PHE A 95 0.16 3.73 -2.08
C PHE A 95 1.57 4.09 -2.54
N THR A 96 1.99 3.63 -3.71
CA THR A 96 3.24 4.08 -4.33
C THR A 96 3.22 5.60 -4.56
N ALA A 97 2.10 6.14 -5.07
CA ALA A 97 1.95 7.58 -5.25
C ALA A 97 1.90 8.34 -3.92
N ASP A 98 1.28 7.77 -2.88
CA ASP A 98 1.27 8.36 -1.54
C ASP A 98 2.67 8.41 -0.93
N LYS A 99 3.47 7.32 -1.03
CA LYS A 99 4.86 7.32 -0.59
C LYS A 99 5.66 8.43 -1.29
N TYR A 100 5.48 8.59 -2.60
CA TYR A 100 6.11 9.67 -3.34
C TYR A 100 5.71 11.05 -2.82
N ARG A 101 4.42 11.28 -2.53
CA ARG A 101 3.94 12.56 -1.96
C ARG A 101 4.54 12.84 -0.59
N VAL A 102 4.65 11.80 0.25
CA VAL A 102 5.29 11.90 1.56
C VAL A 102 6.77 12.27 1.41
N MET A 103 7.48 11.65 0.47
CA MET A 103 8.87 11.99 0.12
C MET A 103 9.00 13.42 -0.43
N ALA A 104 8.15 13.84 -1.37
CA ALA A 104 8.20 15.18 -1.93
C ALA A 104 7.98 16.26 -0.86
N LYS A 105 7.06 16.01 0.09
CA LYS A 105 6.86 16.88 1.24
C LYS A 105 8.07 16.90 2.18
N LEU A 106 8.70 15.74 2.40
CA LEU A 106 9.96 15.65 3.15
C LEU A 106 11.05 16.52 2.49
N ALA A 107 11.24 16.39 1.17
CA ALA A 107 12.21 17.18 0.41
C ALA A 107 11.95 18.69 0.57
N ALA A 108 10.68 19.11 0.48
CA ALA A 108 10.29 20.50 0.72
C ALA A 108 10.62 20.97 2.15
N LEU A 109 10.39 20.14 3.18
CA LEU A 109 10.77 20.45 4.57
C LEU A 109 12.28 20.57 4.76
N LEU A 110 13.06 19.85 3.95
CA LEU A 110 14.52 19.93 3.92
C LEU A 110 15.05 21.07 3.05
N GLY A 111 14.16 21.91 2.52
CA GLY A 111 14.50 23.11 1.76
C GLY A 111 14.77 22.87 0.28
N ALA A 112 14.27 21.77 -0.30
CA ALA A 112 14.40 21.52 -1.74
C ALA A 112 13.78 22.67 -2.55
N VAL A 113 14.37 22.97 -3.71
CA VAL A 113 13.82 23.89 -4.72
C VAL A 113 13.08 23.14 -5.82
N GLU A 114 13.51 21.91 -6.08
CA GLU A 114 12.95 21.09 -7.14
C GLU A 114 12.95 19.61 -6.73
N VAL A 115 11.85 18.93 -7.05
CA VAL A 115 11.74 17.48 -6.97
C VAL A 115 11.23 16.99 -8.32
N THR A 116 12.06 16.21 -9.01
CA THR A 116 11.75 15.66 -10.32
C THR A 116 11.67 14.16 -10.25
N LEU A 117 10.52 13.63 -10.68
CA LEU A 117 10.32 12.21 -10.90
C LEU A 117 11.06 11.80 -12.17
N GLY A 118 11.95 10.83 -12.04
CA GLY A 118 12.57 10.15 -13.18
C GLY A 118 11.63 9.08 -13.75
N GLU A 119 12.18 7.88 -13.94
CA GLU A 119 11.41 6.74 -14.45
C GLU A 119 10.83 5.90 -13.30
N ALA A 120 9.55 5.52 -13.42
CA ALA A 120 8.96 4.44 -12.63
C ALA A 120 9.21 3.10 -13.33
N ARG A 121 9.94 2.21 -12.66
CA ARG A 121 10.27 0.86 -13.13
C ARG A 121 9.47 -0.17 -12.36
N VAL A 122 8.73 -1.02 -13.08
CA VAL A 122 7.96 -2.12 -12.50
C VAL A 122 8.72 -3.43 -12.70
N GLU A 123 9.34 -3.91 -11.63
CA GLU A 123 9.95 -5.22 -11.60
C GLU A 123 8.88 -6.30 -11.44
N SER A 124 9.00 -7.37 -12.24
CA SER A 124 8.19 -8.57 -12.02
C SER A 124 9.08 -9.71 -11.65
N GLU A 125 8.55 -10.60 -10.84
CA GLU A 125 9.07 -11.94 -10.76
C GLU A 125 8.73 -12.64 -12.09
N ARG A 126 9.75 -13.11 -12.82
CA ARG A 126 9.51 -14.23 -13.74
C ARG A 126 9.34 -15.42 -12.80
N ALA A 127 8.16 -16.01 -12.78
CA ALA A 127 7.98 -17.31 -12.15
C ALA A 127 8.88 -18.32 -12.89
N GLU A 128 10.14 -18.44 -12.50
CA GLU A 128 10.93 -19.64 -12.75
C GLU A 128 10.40 -20.70 -11.79
N TRP A 129 9.26 -21.26 -12.16
CA TRP A 129 8.76 -22.48 -11.55
C TRP A 129 9.68 -23.61 -12.03
N SER A 130 10.78 -23.84 -11.32
CA SER A 130 11.56 -25.07 -11.41
C SER A 130 10.70 -26.20 -10.85
N GLY A 131 9.87 -26.79 -11.69
CA GLY A 131 9.02 -27.92 -11.33
C GLY A 131 8.27 -28.39 -12.56
N ASP A 132 8.62 -29.58 -13.03
CA ASP A 132 8.10 -30.27 -14.21
C ASP A 132 6.58 -30.12 -14.40
N LEU A 133 6.16 -29.13 -15.17
CA LEU A 133 4.88 -29.18 -15.88
C LEU A 133 4.95 -28.29 -17.11
N LYS A 134 5.37 -28.89 -18.23
CA LYS A 134 5.16 -28.36 -19.59
C LYS A 134 3.66 -28.26 -19.86
N SER A 135 3.02 -27.21 -19.36
CA SER A 135 1.60 -26.94 -19.58
C SER A 135 1.34 -25.45 -19.84
N ARG A 136 1.44 -25.08 -21.12
CA ARG A 136 0.49 -24.24 -21.88
C ARG A 136 -0.26 -23.07 -21.20
N PHE A 137 0.36 -22.29 -20.31
CA PHE A 137 -0.17 -20.97 -19.98
C PHE A 137 0.65 -19.86 -20.64
N LYS A 138 -0.04 -19.00 -21.40
CA LYS A 138 0.44 -17.72 -21.94
C LYS A 138 0.81 -16.76 -20.80
N ILE A 139 1.91 -17.04 -20.10
CA ILE A 139 2.38 -16.20 -18.98
C ILE A 139 3.03 -14.91 -19.51
N GLY A 140 3.57 -14.94 -20.74
CA GLY A 140 4.28 -13.79 -21.34
C GLY A 140 3.42 -12.55 -21.64
N SER A 141 2.17 -12.70 -22.09
CA SER A 141 1.31 -11.56 -22.42
C SER A 141 0.66 -10.93 -21.18
N GLY A 142 0.30 -11.75 -20.18
CA GLY A 142 -0.39 -11.30 -18.97
C GLY A 142 0.48 -10.50 -18.00
N ALA A 143 1.77 -10.87 -17.88
CA ALA A 143 2.70 -10.13 -17.03
C ALA A 143 3.07 -8.76 -17.63
N SER A 144 3.28 -8.70 -18.96
CA SER A 144 3.58 -7.46 -19.67
C SER A 144 2.40 -6.47 -19.62
N SER A 145 1.16 -6.96 -19.75
CA SER A 145 -0.04 -6.11 -19.65
C SER A 145 -0.19 -5.52 -18.24
N ALA A 146 -0.05 -6.34 -17.19
CA ALA A 146 -0.17 -5.89 -15.81
C ALA A 146 0.90 -4.84 -15.44
N LYS A 147 2.15 -5.03 -15.91
CA LYS A 147 3.22 -4.03 -15.73
C LYS A 147 2.89 -2.69 -16.37
N ARG A 148 2.43 -2.70 -17.62
CA ARG A 148 2.10 -1.46 -18.35
C ARG A 148 0.94 -0.74 -17.69
N GLU A 149 -0.07 -1.47 -17.25
CA GLU A 149 -1.21 -0.94 -16.53
C GLU A 149 -0.78 -0.27 -15.22
N VAL A 150 -0.05 -0.98 -14.36
CA VAL A 150 0.40 -0.41 -13.07
C VAL A 150 1.38 0.73 -13.27
N ARG A 151 2.33 0.63 -14.21
CA ARG A 151 3.20 1.77 -14.55
C ARG A 151 2.38 2.97 -14.99
N GLY A 152 1.40 2.78 -15.87
CA GLY A 152 0.52 3.84 -16.34
C GLY A 152 -0.28 4.48 -15.21
N GLN A 153 -0.81 3.67 -14.28
CA GLN A 153 -1.52 4.15 -13.09
C GLN A 153 -0.62 4.92 -12.12
N VAL A 154 0.62 4.46 -11.90
CA VAL A 154 1.59 5.17 -11.05
C VAL A 154 1.96 6.50 -11.68
N THR A 155 2.32 6.51 -12.96
CA THR A 155 2.71 7.75 -13.67
C THR A 155 1.55 8.74 -13.79
N SER A 156 0.29 8.29 -13.92
CA SER A 156 -0.85 9.20 -13.96
C SER A 156 -1.21 9.81 -12.60
N ARG A 157 -0.80 9.18 -11.50
CA ARG A 157 -1.10 9.63 -10.12
C ARG A 157 -0.02 10.53 -9.51
N ILE A 158 1.15 10.60 -10.15
CA ILE A 158 2.32 11.33 -9.64
C ILE A 158 2.64 12.51 -10.55
N SER A 159 2.89 13.69 -9.95
CA SER A 159 3.43 14.83 -10.70
C SER A 159 4.89 14.59 -11.03
N ALA A 160 5.27 14.78 -12.29
CA ALA A 160 6.65 14.53 -12.73
C ALA A 160 7.65 15.59 -12.22
N HIS A 161 7.16 16.76 -11.83
CA HIS A 161 8.01 17.89 -11.45
C HIS A 161 7.26 18.76 -10.43
N LEU A 162 7.95 19.08 -9.34
CA LEU A 162 7.47 19.94 -8.26
C LEU A 162 8.53 21.00 -7.98
N THR A 163 8.10 22.25 -7.93
CA THR A 163 8.96 23.38 -7.58
C THR A 163 8.53 24.00 -6.26
N PHE A 164 9.51 24.45 -5.50
CA PHE A 164 9.34 25.03 -4.19
C PHE A 164 10.16 26.33 -4.11
N PRO A 165 9.81 27.26 -3.20
CA PRO A 165 10.60 28.47 -2.99
C PRO A 165 12.01 28.18 -2.45
N GLY A 166 12.29 26.95 -2.01
CA GLY A 166 13.49 26.62 -1.24
C GLY A 166 13.42 27.14 0.19
N GLY A 167 14.47 26.90 0.96
CA GLY A 167 14.61 27.45 2.31
C GLY A 167 15.61 26.71 3.18
N SER A 168 15.75 27.17 4.43
CA SER A 168 16.56 26.48 5.42
C SER A 168 15.90 25.14 5.81
N PRO A 169 16.67 24.05 5.91
CA PRO A 169 16.12 22.74 6.26
C PRO A 169 15.55 22.74 7.69
N SER A 170 14.35 22.18 7.86
CA SER A 170 13.77 21.90 9.17
C SER A 170 13.87 20.41 9.50
N LEU A 171 14.97 20.01 10.16
CA LEU A 171 15.25 18.60 10.47
C LEU A 171 14.23 18.01 11.46
N GLU A 172 13.73 18.80 12.40
CA GLU A 172 12.72 18.38 13.38
C GLU A 172 11.39 18.03 12.68
N GLN A 173 10.87 18.95 11.86
CA GLN A 173 9.63 18.73 11.12
C GLN A 173 9.78 17.59 10.11
N ALA A 174 10.95 17.43 9.50
CA ALA A 174 11.24 16.31 8.61
C ALA A 174 11.15 14.96 9.34
N ARG A 175 11.75 14.83 10.53
CA ARG A 175 11.69 13.61 11.34
C ARG A 175 10.28 13.32 11.84
N GLU A 176 9.56 14.33 12.31
CA GLU A 176 8.17 14.20 12.74
C GLU A 176 7.27 13.76 11.57
N HIS A 177 7.48 14.33 10.38
CA HIS A 177 6.75 13.95 9.17
C HIS A 177 6.97 12.48 8.79
N LEU A 178 8.19 11.96 8.91
CA LEU A 178 8.48 10.54 8.69
C LEU A 178 7.79 9.65 9.73
N ASP A 179 7.81 10.05 11.00
CA ASP A 179 7.18 9.28 12.08
C ASP A 179 5.66 9.18 11.89
N ARG A 180 5.00 10.30 11.58
CA ARG A 180 3.55 10.35 11.31
C ARG A 180 3.11 9.42 10.17
N HIS A 181 3.99 9.12 9.21
CA HIS A 181 3.70 8.26 8.06
C HIS A 181 4.35 6.87 8.15
N ASN A 182 4.82 6.44 9.34
CA ASN A 182 5.49 5.16 9.57
C ASN A 182 6.77 4.93 8.72
N LEU A 183 7.42 6.01 8.29
CA LEU A 183 8.65 5.98 7.48
C LEU A 183 9.91 6.32 8.30
N SER A 184 9.81 6.37 9.64
CA SER A 184 10.95 6.64 10.52
C SER A 184 12.06 5.57 10.43
N ARG A 185 11.76 4.39 9.87
CA ARG A 185 12.72 3.30 9.62
C ARG A 185 13.10 3.12 8.14
N ASP A 186 12.64 4.01 7.26
CA ASP A 186 13.03 3.99 5.84
C ASP A 186 14.46 4.54 5.73
N ASN A 187 15.40 3.68 5.34
CA ASN A 187 16.83 4.02 5.37
C ASN A 187 17.16 5.10 4.34
N GLU A 188 16.52 5.04 3.18
CA GLU A 188 16.74 5.93 2.06
C GLU A 188 16.26 7.35 2.40
N LEU A 189 15.09 7.49 3.00
CA LEU A 189 14.57 8.79 3.46
C LEU A 189 15.35 9.34 4.66
N ASN A 190 15.77 8.49 5.58
CA ASN A 190 16.62 8.91 6.70
C ASN A 190 18.00 9.37 6.23
N ALA A 191 18.59 8.71 5.23
CA ALA A 191 19.86 9.12 4.64
C ALA A 191 19.75 10.53 4.04
N LEU A 192 18.65 10.87 3.38
CA LEU A 192 18.42 12.22 2.87
C LEU A 192 18.38 13.26 4.00
N VAL A 193 17.70 12.98 5.11
CA VAL A 193 17.67 13.88 6.28
C VAL A 193 19.08 14.09 6.83
N GLN A 194 19.86 13.00 6.98
CA GLN A 194 21.24 13.06 7.47
C GLN A 194 22.17 13.85 6.54
N LEU A 195 22.02 13.68 5.21
CA LEU A 195 22.82 14.42 4.22
C LEU A 195 22.49 15.91 4.16
N ARG A 196 21.34 16.33 4.72
CA ARG A 196 20.97 17.73 4.90
C ARG A 196 21.34 18.26 6.28
N GLU A 197 21.86 17.41 7.17
CA GLU A 197 22.36 17.77 8.49
C GLU A 197 23.86 18.12 8.41
N GLY A 198 24.27 19.20 9.09
CA GLY A 198 25.68 19.60 9.19
C GLY A 198 26.14 20.69 8.20
N PRO A 199 27.46 20.97 8.17
CA PRO A 199 28.02 22.15 7.51
C PRO A 199 28.15 22.04 5.98
N TYR A 200 28.07 20.83 5.43
CA TYR A 200 28.22 20.59 3.99
C TYR A 200 26.99 19.85 3.46
N PRO A 201 25.83 20.52 3.43
CA PRO A 201 24.60 19.81 3.15
C PRO A 201 24.48 19.54 1.65
N VAL A 202 23.88 18.40 1.29
CA VAL A 202 23.74 17.99 -0.12
C VAL A 202 22.95 19.03 -0.92
N ILE A 203 23.44 19.35 -2.12
CA ILE A 203 22.79 20.29 -3.06
C ILE A 203 21.96 19.57 -4.13
N ARG A 204 22.28 18.29 -4.41
CA ARG A 204 21.54 17.43 -5.34
C ARG A 204 21.60 15.99 -4.86
N PHE A 205 20.44 15.35 -4.76
CA PHE A 205 20.31 13.97 -4.30
C PHE A 205 19.47 13.17 -5.27
N GLU A 206 20.03 12.08 -5.80
CA GLU A 206 19.28 11.12 -6.60
C GLU A 206 19.05 9.87 -5.76
N MET A 207 17.79 9.44 -5.68
CA MET A 207 17.42 8.24 -4.93
C MET A 207 16.46 7.36 -5.70
N LYS A 208 16.53 6.08 -5.38
CA LYS A 208 15.58 5.07 -5.80
C LYS A 208 14.77 4.64 -4.60
N MET A 209 13.45 4.76 -4.69
CA MET A 209 12.56 4.29 -3.65
C MET A 209 11.76 3.08 -4.15
N SER A 210 11.63 2.06 -3.32
CA SER A 210 10.60 1.03 -3.52
C SER A 210 9.25 1.54 -3.05
N GLY A 211 8.24 1.40 -3.91
CA GLY A 211 6.83 1.67 -3.60
C GLY A 211 6.09 0.49 -2.97
N THR A 212 6.65 -0.73 -2.99
CA THR A 212 5.95 -1.95 -2.54
C THR A 212 6.52 -2.57 -1.27
N LYS A 213 7.73 -2.18 -0.84
CA LYS A 213 8.40 -2.75 0.35
C LYS A 213 7.54 -2.70 1.61
N GLU A 214 6.91 -1.56 1.90
CA GLU A 214 6.05 -1.42 3.09
C GLU A 214 4.66 -2.09 2.91
N LEU A 215 4.31 -2.43 1.67
CA LEU A 215 3.02 -3.03 1.29
C LEU A 215 3.03 -4.54 1.35
N GLU A 216 4.18 -5.19 1.23
CA GLU A 216 4.31 -6.65 1.05
C GLU A 216 3.45 -7.45 2.04
N SER A 217 3.53 -7.11 3.33
CA SER A 217 2.76 -7.77 4.37
C SER A 217 1.25 -7.55 4.27
N SER A 218 0.79 -6.36 3.85
CA SER A 218 -0.63 -6.08 3.63
C SER A 218 -1.16 -6.74 2.35
N LEU A 219 -0.36 -6.74 1.28
CA LEU A 219 -0.65 -7.43 0.02
C LEU A 219 -0.78 -8.94 0.24
N ARG A 220 0.12 -9.54 1.03
CA ARG A 220 0.06 -10.96 1.39
C ARG A 220 -1.22 -11.29 2.17
N CYS A 221 -1.60 -10.46 3.15
CA CYS A 221 -2.85 -10.64 3.88
C CYS A 221 -4.07 -10.57 2.95
N ALA A 222 -4.07 -9.66 1.99
CA ALA A 222 -5.15 -9.53 1.00
C ALA A 222 -5.17 -10.72 0.02
N LEU A 223 -4.00 -11.20 -0.42
CA LEU A 223 -3.86 -12.38 -1.28
C LEU A 223 -4.36 -13.65 -0.59
N ASP A 224 -4.06 -13.82 0.70
CA ASP A 224 -4.57 -14.95 1.47
C ASP A 224 -6.11 -14.94 1.51
N LEU A 225 -6.73 -13.77 1.72
CA LEU A 225 -8.19 -13.62 1.71
C LEU A 225 -8.77 -13.93 0.32
N ALA A 226 -8.20 -13.34 -0.74
CA ALA A 226 -8.66 -13.52 -2.11
C ALA A 226 -8.62 -15.00 -2.57
N ASN A 227 -7.63 -15.75 -2.07
CA ASN A 227 -7.42 -17.14 -2.46
C ASN A 227 -8.10 -18.16 -1.53
N ALA A 228 -8.87 -17.72 -0.54
CA ALA A 228 -9.46 -18.62 0.44
C ALA A 228 -10.82 -19.18 0.01
N GLY A 229 -10.94 -20.51 -0.05
CA GLY A 229 -12.20 -21.25 -0.17
C GLY A 229 -13.23 -20.65 -1.15
N PRO A 230 -14.48 -20.38 -0.71
CA PRO A 230 -15.53 -19.78 -1.54
C PRO A 230 -15.20 -18.41 -2.14
N VAL A 231 -14.32 -17.61 -1.52
CA VAL A 231 -13.92 -16.27 -2.02
C VAL A 231 -13.23 -16.39 -3.37
N LYS A 232 -12.34 -17.39 -3.50
CA LYS A 232 -11.63 -17.69 -4.74
C LYS A 232 -12.58 -18.07 -5.88
N LEU A 233 -13.67 -18.78 -5.57
CA LEU A 233 -14.67 -19.21 -6.55
C LEU A 233 -15.47 -18.03 -7.10
N LEU A 234 -15.71 -17.01 -6.26
CA LEU A 234 -16.40 -15.78 -6.66
C LEU A 234 -15.52 -14.80 -7.45
N GLN A 235 -14.25 -15.15 -7.68
CA GLN A 235 -13.26 -14.31 -8.38
C GLN A 235 -13.10 -12.90 -7.78
N ILE A 236 -13.44 -12.74 -6.50
CA ILE A 236 -13.26 -11.49 -5.78
C ILE A 236 -11.76 -11.17 -5.73
N GLY A 237 -11.37 -10.03 -6.31
CA GLY A 237 -9.97 -9.65 -6.43
C GLY A 237 -9.16 -10.51 -7.41
N GLY A 238 -9.78 -11.10 -8.43
CA GLY A 238 -9.07 -11.90 -9.44
C GLY A 238 -8.01 -11.10 -10.23
N SER A 239 -8.34 -9.86 -10.60
CA SER A 239 -7.40 -8.90 -11.20
C SER A 239 -6.28 -8.55 -10.22
N PHE A 240 -6.61 -8.26 -8.96
CA PHE A 240 -5.64 -8.01 -7.89
C PHE A 240 -4.67 -9.19 -7.71
N THR A 241 -5.19 -10.42 -7.63
CA THR A 241 -4.38 -11.65 -7.43
C THR A 241 -3.37 -11.82 -8.56
N LYS A 242 -3.80 -11.58 -9.80
CA LYS A 242 -2.90 -11.61 -10.95
C LYS A 242 -1.82 -10.53 -10.85
N THR A 243 -2.19 -9.31 -10.50
CA THR A 243 -1.24 -8.18 -10.41
C THR A 243 -0.24 -8.36 -9.26
N ALA A 244 -0.71 -8.73 -8.06
CA ALA A 244 0.13 -8.91 -6.88
C ALA A 244 1.08 -10.11 -7.01
N ASN A 245 0.70 -11.16 -7.74
CA ASN A 245 1.61 -12.29 -8.02
C ASN A 245 2.65 -11.98 -9.13
N VAL A 246 2.42 -10.95 -9.94
CA VAL A 246 3.33 -10.57 -11.03
C VAL A 246 4.32 -9.50 -10.59
N ILE A 247 3.88 -8.52 -9.80
CA ILE A 247 4.68 -7.36 -9.43
C ILE A 247 5.49 -7.68 -8.19
N LYS A 248 6.82 -7.64 -8.34
CA LYS A 248 7.77 -7.81 -7.24
C LYS A 248 8.05 -6.47 -6.56
N ASP A 249 8.40 -5.47 -7.38
CA ASP A 249 8.75 -4.15 -6.90
C ASP A 249 8.34 -3.06 -7.90
N ILE A 250 8.11 -1.87 -7.37
CA ILE A 250 7.97 -0.64 -8.15
C ILE A 250 9.05 0.31 -7.65
N GLU A 251 10.10 0.46 -8.45
CA GLU A 251 11.19 1.38 -8.17
C GLU A 251 10.89 2.72 -8.83
N ILE A 252 10.95 3.79 -8.04
CA ILE A 252 10.83 5.16 -8.52
C ILE A 252 12.18 5.85 -8.32
N THR A 253 12.80 6.29 -9.41
CA THR A 253 13.94 7.21 -9.34
C THR A 253 13.43 8.64 -9.17
N THR A 254 13.96 9.36 -8.20
CA THR A 254 13.68 10.78 -7.97
C THR A 254 14.99 11.55 -7.85
N THR A 255 15.04 12.71 -8.48
CA THR A 255 16.09 13.71 -8.27
C THR A 255 15.52 14.86 -7.44
N ILE A 256 16.28 15.28 -6.44
CA ILE A 256 15.93 16.38 -5.54
C ILE A 256 17.07 17.39 -5.61
N ASP A 257 16.76 18.63 -5.98
CA ASP A 257 17.71 19.73 -6.01
C ASP A 257 17.39 20.71 -4.86
N PHE A 258 18.45 21.18 -4.21
CA PHE A 258 18.44 22.11 -3.09
C PHE A 258 19.13 23.42 -3.51
N PRO A 259 18.88 24.53 -2.82
CA PRO A 259 19.55 25.79 -3.12
C PRO A 259 21.06 25.66 -2.90
N THR A 260 21.84 26.23 -3.81
CA THR A 260 23.29 26.36 -3.63
C THR A 260 23.57 27.33 -2.48
N PRO A 261 24.49 27.00 -1.55
CA PRO A 261 24.93 27.97 -0.54
C PRO A 261 25.54 29.19 -1.22
N GLU A 262 25.13 30.40 -0.78
CA GLU A 262 25.78 31.66 -1.16
C GLU A 262 27.17 31.80 -0.52
#